data_AF-A0A3B9WRB3-F1
#
_entry.id   AF-A0A3B9WRB3-F1
#
_cell.length_a   1.000
_cell.length_b   1.000
_cell.length_c   1.000
_cell.angle_alpha   90.00
_cell.angle_beta   90.00
_cell.angle_gamma   90.00
#
_symmetry.space_group_name_H-M   'P 1'
#
loop_
_entity.id
_entity.type
_entity.pdbx_description
1 polymer ?
#
loop_
_entity_poly.entity_id
_entity_poly.type
_entity_poly.pdbx_seq_one_letter_code
_entity_poly.pdbx_strand_id
1 'polypeptide(L)'
;AVARPRTSAFGQDAYPDILTKAAALLQSIVNNHALIDGNKRLGWLSTAVFLEVNGVKALRISNDDVYDFVIWVAATSPAIEEIVVRLRLLFA
;
A
#
# COMPACT_ATOMS: atom_id res chain seq x y z
N ALA A 1 -3.56 -12.98 0.21
CA ALA A 1 -3.35 -11.51 0.16
C ALA A 1 -2.79 -10.96 1.48
N VAL A 2 -3.56 -10.97 2.58
CA VAL A 2 -3.21 -10.33 3.87
C VAL A 2 -1.94 -10.87 4.57
N ALA A 3 -1.50 -12.10 4.24
CA ALA A 3 -0.31 -12.69 4.84
C ALA A 3 1.03 -12.19 4.26
N ARG A 4 1.03 -11.55 3.08
CA ARG A 4 2.27 -11.13 2.38
C ARG A 4 3.20 -10.22 3.19
N PRO A 5 2.71 -9.21 3.94
CA PRO A 5 3.57 -8.37 4.76
C PRO A 5 4.26 -9.12 5.92
N ARG A 6 3.78 -10.33 6.25
CA ARG A 6 4.32 -11.22 7.28
C ARG A 6 5.13 -12.39 6.72
N THR A 7 5.32 -12.48 5.40
CA THR A 7 6.11 -13.55 4.80
C THR A 7 7.60 -13.24 4.96
N SER A 8 8.28 -13.99 5.82
CA SER A 8 9.74 -14.10 5.84
C SER A 8 10.20 -15.16 4.85
N ALA A 9 11.14 -14.82 3.96
CA ALA A 9 11.86 -15.79 3.13
C ALA A 9 13.36 -15.70 3.47
N PHE A 10 14.02 -16.84 3.68
CA PHE A 10 15.47 -16.93 3.92
C PHE A 10 16.02 -16.22 5.17
N GLY A 11 15.21 -16.05 6.23
CA GLY A 11 15.70 -15.52 7.52
C GLY A 11 16.05 -14.03 7.50
N GLN A 12 15.72 -13.31 6.42
CA GLN A 12 15.73 -11.85 6.35
C GLN A 12 14.33 -11.35 5.95
N ASP A 13 13.97 -10.18 6.49
CA ASP A 13 12.69 -9.54 6.21
C ASP A 13 12.62 -9.25 4.69
N ALA A 14 11.65 -9.84 3.97
CA ALA A 14 11.52 -9.69 2.51
C ALA A 14 11.18 -8.23 2.09
N TYR A 15 10.84 -7.39 3.07
CA TYR A 15 10.55 -5.97 2.93
C TYR A 15 11.27 -5.24 4.07
N PRO A 16 12.43 -4.61 3.80
CA PRO A 16 13.30 -4.08 4.85
C PRO A 16 12.71 -2.85 5.56
N ASP A 17 11.75 -2.16 4.94
CA ASP A 17 11.13 -0.95 5.47
C ASP A 17 9.59 -0.98 5.42
N ILE A 18 8.99 -0.19 6.32
CA ILE A 18 7.54 -0.09 6.51
C ILE A 18 6.82 0.31 5.22
N LEU A 19 7.40 1.19 4.41
CA LEU A 19 6.75 1.65 3.18
C LEU A 19 6.68 0.54 2.12
N THR A 20 7.71 -0.30 2.03
CA THR A 20 7.68 -1.46 1.12
C THR A 20 6.62 -2.48 1.53
N LYS A 21 6.45 -2.75 2.85
CA LYS A 21 5.34 -3.58 3.36
C LYS A 21 3.97 -2.96 3.04
N ALA A 22 3.84 -1.65 3.19
CA ALA A 22 2.61 -0.90 2.90
C ALA A 22 2.26 -0.91 1.40
N ALA A 23 3.26 -0.77 0.53
CA ALA A 23 3.12 -0.83 -0.92
C ALA A 23 2.67 -2.22 -1.39
N ALA A 24 3.29 -3.28 -0.87
CA ALA A 24 2.91 -4.66 -1.17
C ALA A 24 1.46 -4.97 -0.72
N LEU A 25 1.03 -4.45 0.43
CA LEU A 25 -0.34 -4.55 0.91
C LEU A 25 -1.32 -3.85 -0.04
N LEU A 26 -1.04 -2.61 -0.42
CA LEU A 26 -1.87 -1.82 -1.32
C LEU A 26 -2.05 -2.54 -2.66
N GLN A 27 -0.93 -2.89 -3.31
CA GLN A 27 -0.91 -3.57 -4.60
C GLN A 27 -1.69 -4.89 -4.52
N SER A 28 -1.48 -5.68 -3.46
CA SER A 28 -2.15 -6.96 -3.30
C SER A 28 -3.66 -6.84 -3.09
N ILE A 29 -4.16 -5.77 -2.48
CA ILE A 29 -5.61 -5.60 -2.26
C ILE A 29 -6.26 -5.01 -3.52
N VAL A 30 -5.64 -4.00 -4.12
CA VAL A 30 -6.18 -3.29 -5.28
C VAL A 30 -6.22 -4.20 -6.51
N ASN A 31 -5.16 -4.97 -6.77
CA ASN A 31 -5.01 -5.72 -8.03
C ASN A 31 -5.53 -7.17 -7.97
N ASN A 32 -5.78 -7.71 -6.77
CA ASN A 32 -6.23 -9.11 -6.62
C ASN A 32 -7.76 -9.25 -6.64
N HIS A 33 -8.51 -8.14 -6.81
CA HIS A 33 -9.98 -8.10 -6.93
C HIS A 33 -10.71 -9.02 -5.93
N ALA A 34 -10.29 -9.02 -4.66
CA ALA A 34 -10.80 -9.96 -3.66
C ALA A 34 -12.27 -9.71 -3.28
N LEU A 35 -12.78 -8.50 -3.52
CA LEU A 35 -14.17 -8.11 -3.31
C LEU A 35 -14.91 -7.88 -4.64
N ILE A 36 -16.23 -8.05 -4.62
CA ILE A 36 -17.14 -7.72 -5.72
C ILE A 36 -17.02 -6.22 -6.10
N ASP A 37 -16.93 -5.34 -5.10
CA ASP A 37 -16.58 -3.92 -5.24
C ASP A 37 -15.85 -3.41 -3.99
N GLY A 38 -15.19 -2.26 -4.09
CA GLY A 38 -14.57 -1.56 -2.95
C GLY A 38 -13.08 -1.85 -2.75
N ASN A 39 -12.45 -2.68 -3.59
CA ASN A 39 -11.02 -3.04 -3.48
C ASN A 39 -10.10 -1.80 -3.39
N LYS A 40 -10.42 -0.72 -4.11
CA LYS A 40 -9.68 0.55 -4.06
C LYS A 40 -9.74 1.22 -2.68
N ARG A 41 -10.95 1.40 -2.14
CA ARG A 41 -11.19 2.00 -0.81
C ARG A 41 -10.61 1.13 0.30
N LEU A 42 -10.81 -0.18 0.24
CA LEU A 42 -10.26 -1.11 1.21
C LEU A 42 -8.73 -1.14 1.14
N GLY A 43 -8.15 -1.11 -0.06
CA GLY A 43 -6.71 -1.10 -0.28
C GLY A 43 -6.05 0.08 0.42
N TRP A 44 -6.55 1.29 0.18
CA TRP A 44 -6.03 2.48 0.87
C TRP A 44 -6.24 2.41 2.37
N LEU A 45 -7.46 2.11 2.85
CA LEU A 45 -7.73 2.10 4.29
C LEU A 45 -6.83 1.10 5.03
N SER A 46 -6.61 -0.07 4.45
CA SER A 46 -5.71 -1.08 5.01
C SER A 46 -4.26 -0.59 5.06
N THR A 47 -3.81 0.07 3.99
CA THR A 47 -2.47 0.67 3.90
C THR A 47 -2.30 1.83 4.90
N ALA A 48 -3.27 2.73 5.00
CA ALA A 48 -3.23 3.87 5.91
C ALA A 48 -3.20 3.41 7.37
N VAL A 49 -4.07 2.48 7.77
CA VAL A 49 -4.07 1.91 9.13
C VAL A 49 -2.76 1.19 9.43
N PHE A 50 -2.23 0.43 8.48
CA PHE A 50 -0.93 -0.22 8.63
C PHE A 50 0.19 0.80 8.89
N LEU A 51 0.21 1.90 8.14
CA LEU A 51 1.19 2.96 8.31
C LEU A 51 1.06 3.68 9.66
N GLU A 52 -0.15 4.03 10.07
CA GLU A 52 -0.42 4.71 11.35
C GLU A 52 0.01 3.88 12.56
N VAL A 53 -0.31 2.57 12.56
CA VAL A 53 0.10 1.66 13.65
C VAL A 53 1.62 1.50 13.71
N ASN A 54 2.33 1.77 12.61
CA ASN A 54 3.80 1.77 12.55
C ASN A 54 4.42 3.19 12.68
N GLY A 55 3.63 4.19 13.08
CA GLY A 55 4.12 5.55 13.36
C GLY A 55 4.26 6.46 12.15
N VAL A 56 3.78 6.06 10.97
CA VAL A 56 3.76 6.87 9.75
C VAL A 56 2.38 7.51 9.57
N LYS A 57 2.32 8.84 9.55
CA LYS A 57 1.07 9.61 9.54
C LYS A 57 0.40 9.66 8.15
N ALA A 58 -0.32 8.60 7.80
CA ALA A 58 -1.04 8.45 6.54
C ALA A 58 -2.41 9.12 6.48
N LEU A 59 -3.04 9.39 7.62
CA LEU A 59 -4.36 10.04 7.69
C LEU A 59 -4.31 11.56 7.44
N ARG A 60 -3.11 12.12 7.25
CA ARG A 60 -2.91 13.55 6.93
C ARG A 60 -2.90 13.85 5.43
N ILE A 61 -2.79 12.82 4.60
CA ILE A 61 -2.78 12.98 3.14
C ILE A 61 -4.19 13.38 2.70
N SER A 62 -4.28 14.31 1.73
CA SER A 62 -5.57 14.76 1.23
C SER A 62 -6.33 13.62 0.54
N ASN A 63 -7.66 13.68 0.56
CA ASN A 63 -8.48 12.66 -0.12
C ASN A 63 -8.24 12.64 -1.63
N ASP A 64 -7.91 13.78 -2.23
CA ASP A 64 -7.65 13.91 -3.66
C ASP A 64 -6.33 13.22 -4.03
N ASP A 65 -5.26 13.44 -3.27
CA ASP A 65 -3.97 12.77 -3.48
C ASP A 65 -4.08 11.25 -3.28
N VAL A 66 -4.84 10.83 -2.26
CA VAL A 66 -5.15 9.41 -2.03
C VAL A 66 -5.90 8.82 -3.21
N TYR A 67 -6.91 9.52 -3.72
CA TYR A 67 -7.71 9.08 -4.83
C TYR A 67 -6.84 8.89 -6.08
N ASP A 68 -6.08 9.90 -6.46
CA ASP A 68 -5.21 9.87 -7.64
C ASP A 68 -4.16 8.77 -7.53
N PHE A 69 -3.58 8.58 -6.34
CA PHE A 69 -2.61 7.54 -6.09
C PHE A 69 -3.20 6.13 -6.24
N VAL A 70 -4.34 5.86 -5.61
CA VAL A 70 -4.99 4.54 -5.65
C VAL A 70 -5.51 4.22 -7.06
N ILE A 71 -6.05 5.21 -7.75
CA ILE A 71 -6.49 5.07 -9.14
C ILE A 71 -5.30 4.73 -10.04
N TRP A 72 -4.16 5.42 -9.87
CA TRP A 72 -2.95 5.07 -10.60
C TRP A 72 -2.51 3.63 -10.35
N VAL A 73 -2.44 3.17 -9.10
CA VAL A 73 -2.08 1.77 -8.77
C VAL A 73 -3.03 0.79 -9.48
N ALA A 74 -4.33 1.05 -9.44
CA ALA A 74 -5.34 0.19 -10.06
C ALA A 74 -5.25 0.18 -11.60
N ALA A 75 -4.91 1.32 -12.20
CA ALA A 75 -4.87 1.48 -13.64
C ALA A 75 -3.59 0.90 -14.27
N THR A 76 -2.44 1.05 -13.60
CA THR A 76 -1.14 0.69 -14.18
C THR A 76 -0.57 -0.62 -13.64
N SER A 77 -1.11 -1.16 -12.55
CA SER A 77 -0.54 -2.33 -11.84
C SER A 77 0.99 -2.23 -11.66
N PRO A 78 1.49 -1.12 -11.08
CA PRO A 78 2.91 -0.78 -11.08
C PRO A 78 3.71 -1.72 -10.16
N ALA A 79 5.02 -1.79 -10.35
CA ALA A 79 5.91 -2.55 -9.47
C ALA A 79 5.91 -1.98 -8.04
N ILE A 80 6.25 -2.81 -7.04
CA ILE A 80 6.20 -2.40 -5.62
C ILE A 80 7.12 -1.20 -5.38
N GLU A 81 8.29 -1.18 -6.02
CA GLU A 81 9.29 -0.13 -5.90
C GLU A 81 8.75 1.23 -6.35
N GLU A 82 7.95 1.27 -7.43
CA GLU A 82 7.31 2.49 -7.91
C GLU A 82 6.25 3.01 -6.94
N ILE A 83 5.49 2.10 -6.33
CA ILE A 83 4.49 2.42 -5.31
C ILE A 83 5.18 3.01 -4.07
N VAL A 84 6.32 2.46 -3.65
CA VAL A 84 7.12 2.98 -2.54
C VAL A 84 7.62 4.40 -2.82
N VAL A 85 8.14 4.65 -4.02
CA VAL A 85 8.62 5.99 -4.41
C VAL A 85 7.48 7.00 -4.33
N ARG A 86 6.30 6.69 -4.88
CA ARG A 86 5.15 7.60 -4.80
C ARG A 86 4.61 7.75 -3.38
N LEU A 87 4.56 6.69 -2.58
CA LEU A 87 4.21 6.81 -1.16
C LEU A 87 5.13 7.79 -0.44
N ARG A 88 6.44 7.71 -0.67
CA ARG A 88 7.41 8.66 -0.06
C ARG A 88 7.10 10.11 -0.45
N LEU A 89 6.74 10.37 -1.70
CA LEU A 89 6.39 11.72 -2.17
C LEU A 89 5.10 12.25 -1.54
N LEU A 90 4.14 11.37 -1.20
CA LEU A 90 2.91 11.77 -0.49
C LEU A 90 3.16 12.15 0.98
N PHE A 91 4.30 11.73 1.55
CA PHE A 91 4.70 12.04 2.94
C PHE A 91 5.69 13.20 3.05
N ALA A 92 6.20 13.72 1.93
CA ALA A 92 7.14 14.83 1.89
C ALA A 92 6.41 16.18 2.03
#